data_AF-A0A9X4ACS7-F1
#
_entry.id   AF-A0A9X4ACS7-F1
#
_cell.length_a   1.000
_cell.length_b   1.000
_cell.length_c   1.000
_cell.angle_alpha   90.00
_cell.angle_beta   90.00
_cell.angle_gamma   90.00
#
_symmetry.space_group_name_H-M   'P 1'
#
loop_
_entity.id
_entity.type
_entity.pdbx_description
1 polymer ?
#
loop_
_entity_poly.entity_id
_entity_poly.type
_entity_poly.pdbx_seq_one_letter_code
_entity_poly.pdbx_strand_id
1 'polypeptide(L)'
;MIKLISVSERQTRFQLAITDPEKKINTDWVPYPEDTCQAWLALLLKEFPFIDEDKTNYPIVDLTYTKRMRTVLCSTLLLKDGSEYKRYVPMRETVALVRNEREFQGAIFLDDGKILKGKGLNQIAAILER
;
A
#
# COMPACT_ATOMS: atom_id res chain seq x y z
N MET A 1 4.51 11.47 39.01
CA MET A 1 4.47 10.46 37.93
C MET A 1 3.26 10.80 37.06
N ILE A 2 3.45 11.56 35.99
CA ILE A 2 2.34 12.03 35.14
C ILE A 2 2.26 11.06 33.95
N LYS A 3 1.19 10.26 33.91
CA LYS A 3 0.82 9.45 32.74
C LYS A 3 0.21 10.39 31.71
N LEU A 4 1.02 10.84 30.75
CA LEU A 4 0.55 11.50 29.54
C LEU A 4 -0.01 10.41 28.61
N ILE A 5 -1.31 10.14 28.72
CA ILE A 5 -2.04 9.41 27.68
C ILE A 5 -2.57 10.46 26.70
N SER A 6 -1.92 10.61 25.55
CA SER A 6 -2.49 11.26 24.36
C SER A 6 -1.55 11.10 23.16
N VAL A 7 -1.17 9.86 22.83
CA VAL A 7 -0.87 9.56 21.43
C VAL A 7 -2.17 8.98 20.90
N SER A 8 -2.85 9.71 20.00
CA SER A 8 -3.84 9.07 19.15
C SER A 8 -3.08 8.00 18.36
N GLU A 9 -3.10 6.75 18.83
CA GLU A 9 -2.41 5.65 18.19
C GLU A 9 -2.99 5.52 16.78
N ARG A 10 -2.18 5.92 15.79
CA ARG A 10 -2.53 5.74 14.38
C ARG A 10 -2.66 4.24 14.18
N GLN A 11 -3.78 3.82 13.58
CA GLN A 11 -4.03 2.43 13.26
C GLN A 11 -4.11 2.29 11.74
N THR A 12 -3.60 1.18 11.25
CA THR A 12 -3.70 0.77 9.86
C THR A 12 -4.39 -0.58 9.81
N ARG A 13 -5.12 -0.83 8.74
CA ARG A 13 -5.49 -2.17 8.31
C ARG A 13 -5.21 -2.27 6.83
N PHE A 14 -5.00 -3.47 6.36
CA PHE A 14 -4.74 -3.72 4.96
C PHE A 14 -5.93 -4.38 4.29
N GLN A 15 -6.13 -4.05 3.03
CA GLN A 15 -7.12 -4.68 2.17
C GLN A 15 -6.49 -5.07 0.84
N LEU A 16 -6.75 -6.29 0.39
CA LEU A 16 -6.34 -6.70 -0.95
C LEU A 16 -7.09 -5.86 -2.02
N ALA A 17 -6.39 -5.31 -3.02
CA ALA A 17 -7.01 -4.43 -4.03
C ALA A 17 -8.00 -5.14 -4.99
N ILE A 18 -8.37 -6.40 -4.76
CA ILE A 18 -9.23 -7.19 -5.66
C ILE A 18 -10.68 -6.69 -5.57
N THR A 19 -11.30 -6.55 -6.74
CA THR A 19 -12.73 -6.28 -6.92
C THR A 19 -13.62 -7.50 -6.70
N ASP A 20 -13.06 -8.65 -6.31
CA ASP A 20 -13.79 -9.90 -6.05
C ASP A 20 -14.33 -9.87 -4.61
N PRO A 21 -15.65 -9.73 -4.40
CA PRO A 21 -16.25 -9.67 -3.08
C PRO A 21 -15.96 -10.91 -2.23
N GLU A 22 -15.75 -12.06 -2.87
CA GLU A 22 -15.49 -13.34 -2.20
C GLU A 22 -14.03 -13.49 -1.74
N LYS A 23 -13.12 -12.66 -2.28
CA LYS A 23 -11.69 -12.64 -1.96
C LYS A 23 -11.25 -11.38 -1.22
N LYS A 24 -12.18 -10.66 -0.60
CA LYS A 24 -11.85 -9.53 0.27
C LYS A 24 -11.16 -10.04 1.53
N ILE A 25 -9.84 -10.11 1.49
CA ILE A 25 -9.00 -10.32 2.66
C ILE A 25 -8.70 -8.95 3.25
N ASN A 26 -9.18 -8.73 4.48
CA ASN A 26 -8.82 -7.59 5.30
C ASN A 26 -8.05 -8.09 6.52
N THR A 27 -7.05 -7.34 6.96
CA THR A 27 -6.42 -7.59 8.27
C THR A 27 -7.26 -6.97 9.38
N ASP A 28 -6.97 -7.38 10.61
CA ASP A 28 -7.35 -6.60 11.79
C ASP A 28 -6.65 -5.24 11.78
N TRP A 29 -7.19 -4.32 12.59
CA TRP A 29 -6.53 -3.04 12.87
C TRP A 29 -5.29 -3.29 13.70
N VAL A 30 -4.14 -2.90 13.16
CA VAL A 30 -2.84 -3.01 13.83
C VAL A 30 -2.25 -1.63 14.10
N PRO A 31 -1.36 -1.49 15.09
CA PRO A 31 -0.61 -0.26 15.29
C PRO A 31 0.11 0.14 14.00
N TYR A 32 0.03 1.42 13.64
CA TYR A 32 0.74 1.95 12.48
C TYR A 32 2.24 1.68 12.64
N PRO A 33 2.89 0.97 11.70
CA PRO A 33 4.31 0.68 11.80
C PRO A 33 5.12 1.98 11.74
N GLU A 34 6.35 1.94 12.24
CA GLU A 34 7.28 3.06 12.05
C GLU A 34 7.34 3.46 10.57
N ASP A 35 7.56 4.74 10.27
CA ASP A 35 7.45 5.33 8.92
C ASP A 35 8.63 4.94 8.01
N THR A 36 9.07 3.68 8.09
CA THR A 36 10.16 3.07 7.32
C THR A 36 9.63 1.97 6.41
N CYS A 37 10.22 1.87 5.21
CA CYS A 37 9.81 0.93 4.17
C CYS A 37 9.88 -0.53 4.66
N GLN A 38 10.93 -0.84 5.43
CA GLN A 38 11.21 -2.16 5.96
C GLN A 38 10.19 -2.58 7.02
N ALA A 39 9.77 -1.67 7.90
CA ALA A 39 8.74 -1.97 8.89
C ALA A 39 7.39 -2.25 8.22
N TRP A 40 7.04 -1.48 7.19
CA TRP A 40 5.85 -1.73 6.38
C TRP A 40 5.90 -3.06 5.65
N LEU A 41 7.01 -3.36 4.96
CA LEU A 41 7.16 -4.61 4.23
C LEU A 41 7.14 -5.82 5.19
N ALA A 42 7.80 -5.75 6.34
CA ALA A 42 7.80 -6.81 7.33
C ALA A 42 6.40 -7.07 7.88
N LEU A 43 5.62 -6.02 8.16
CA LEU A 43 4.23 -6.14 8.58
C LEU A 43 3.37 -6.78 7.47
N LEU A 44 3.53 -6.33 6.22
CA LEU A 44 2.81 -6.89 5.08
C LEU A 44 3.12 -8.38 4.86
N LEU A 45 4.38 -8.78 4.92
CA LEU A 45 4.78 -10.18 4.73
C LEU A 45 4.29 -11.07 5.88
N LYS A 46 4.18 -10.53 7.09
CA LYS A 46 3.58 -11.24 8.22
C LYS A 46 2.08 -11.50 8.02
N GLU A 47 1.34 -10.46 7.61
CA GLU A 47 -0.12 -10.55 7.44
C GLU A 47 -0.50 -11.26 6.13
N PHE A 48 0.35 -11.19 5.10
CA PHE A 48 0.14 -11.74 3.77
C PHE A 48 1.41 -12.40 3.22
N PRO A 49 1.79 -13.59 3.73
CA PRO A 49 3.01 -14.28 3.31
C PRO A 49 3.04 -14.61 1.81
N PHE A 50 1.87 -14.71 1.18
CA PHE A 50 1.73 -14.99 -0.26
C PHE A 50 2.11 -13.82 -1.19
N ILE A 51 2.38 -12.62 -0.66
CA ILE A 51 2.87 -11.49 -1.48
C ILE A 51 4.18 -11.87 -2.16
N ASP A 52 5.08 -12.53 -1.46
CA ASP A 52 6.44 -12.82 -1.93
C ASP A 52 6.46 -13.93 -3.00
N GLU A 53 5.45 -14.80 -3.03
CA GLU A 53 5.42 -16.00 -3.89
C GLU A 53 5.17 -15.72 -5.39
N ASP A 54 5.32 -14.49 -5.87
CA ASP A 54 5.10 -14.06 -7.28
C ASP A 54 3.67 -14.32 -7.83
N LYS A 55 2.78 -14.89 -7.01
CA LYS A 55 1.38 -15.26 -7.33
C LYS A 55 0.41 -14.08 -7.24
N THR A 56 0.82 -12.99 -6.61
CA THR A 56 -0.05 -11.86 -6.32
C THR A 56 0.07 -10.79 -7.40
N ASN A 57 -0.99 -10.66 -8.21
CA ASN A 57 -1.10 -9.64 -9.26
C ASN A 57 -1.78 -8.34 -8.78
N TYR A 58 -2.21 -8.28 -7.52
CA TYR A 58 -2.95 -7.15 -6.97
C TYR A 58 -2.26 -6.66 -5.70
N PRO A 59 -1.81 -5.40 -5.65
CA PRO A 59 -1.16 -4.90 -4.46
C PRO A 59 -2.16 -4.77 -3.32
N ILE A 60 -1.62 -4.71 -2.10
CA ILE A 60 -2.40 -4.49 -0.89
C ILE A 60 -2.57 -3.00 -0.66
N VAL A 61 -3.76 -2.57 -0.30
CA VAL A 61 -4.10 -1.18 -0.02
C VAL A 61 -4.11 -0.97 1.48
N ASP A 62 -3.31 -0.04 1.97
CA ASP A 62 -3.39 0.46 3.35
C ASP A 62 -4.67 1.28 3.51
N LEU A 63 -5.46 0.94 4.51
CA LEU A 63 -6.61 1.71 4.97
C LEU A 63 -6.24 2.28 6.34
N THR A 64 -5.46 3.36 6.34
CA THR A 64 -5.12 4.08 7.56
C THR A 64 -6.36 4.85 8.06
N TYR A 65 -6.60 4.81 9.38
CA TYR A 65 -7.58 5.69 10.00
C TYR A 65 -6.89 6.71 10.91
N THR A 66 -6.96 7.98 10.54
CA THR A 66 -6.73 9.08 11.47
C THR A 66 -8.04 9.84 11.67
N LYS A 67 -8.36 10.21 12.92
CA LYS A 67 -9.59 10.94 13.31
C LYS A 67 -9.82 12.28 12.56
N ARG A 68 -8.89 12.70 11.71
CA ARG A 68 -8.95 13.88 10.86
C ARG A 68 -8.38 13.53 9.49
N MET A 69 -9.18 12.86 8.65
CA MET A 69 -8.87 12.73 7.22
C MET A 69 -8.87 14.12 6.58
N ARG A 70 -7.75 14.82 6.63
CA ARG A 70 -7.37 15.72 5.53
C ARG A 70 -7.20 14.80 4.32
N THR A 71 -7.74 15.18 3.17
CA THR A 71 -7.52 14.47 1.92
C THR A 71 -6.01 14.29 1.75
N VAL A 72 -5.51 13.07 1.95
CA VAL A 72 -4.09 12.77 1.76
C VAL A 72 -3.90 12.78 0.25
N LEU A 73 -3.17 13.79 -0.22
CA LEU A 73 -2.90 14.01 -1.64
C LEU A 73 -1.76 13.11 -2.15
N CYS A 74 -1.12 12.36 -1.25
CA CYS A 74 0.02 11.54 -1.58
C CYS A 74 -0.31 10.06 -1.34
N SER A 75 0.24 9.22 -2.20
CA SER A 75 0.24 7.78 -2.02
C SER A 75 1.62 7.26 -2.35
N THR A 76 1.96 6.06 -1.90
CA THR A 76 3.25 5.48 -2.21
C THR A 76 3.11 4.03 -2.62
N LEU A 77 3.81 3.67 -3.69
CA LEU A 77 4.00 2.28 -4.07
C LEU A 77 5.16 1.71 -3.27
N LEU A 78 4.90 0.70 -2.45
CA LEU A 78 5.92 -0.11 -1.81
C LEU A 78 6.17 -1.35 -2.68
N LEU A 79 7.41 -1.58 -3.08
CA LEU A 79 7.80 -2.75 -3.84
C LEU A 79 8.22 -3.90 -2.93
N LYS A 80 8.20 -5.12 -3.47
CA LYS A 80 8.62 -6.35 -2.76
C LYS A 80 10.09 -6.35 -2.37
N ASP A 81 10.94 -5.58 -3.06
CA ASP A 81 12.35 -5.38 -2.71
C ASP A 81 12.56 -4.35 -1.57
N GLY A 82 11.48 -3.76 -1.06
CA GLY A 82 11.51 -2.74 -0.01
C GLY A 82 11.75 -1.32 -0.51
N SER A 83 11.84 -1.10 -1.83
CA SER A 83 11.91 0.24 -2.41
C SER A 83 10.55 0.94 -2.45
N GLU A 84 10.57 2.26 -2.53
CA GLU A 84 9.36 3.09 -2.48
C GLU A 84 9.31 4.13 -3.58
N TYR A 85 8.12 4.33 -4.12
CA TYR A 85 7.85 5.35 -5.13
C TYR A 85 6.68 6.21 -4.69
N LYS A 86 7.01 7.42 -4.24
CA LYS A 86 6.01 8.41 -3.84
C LYS A 86 5.28 8.94 -5.07
N ARG A 87 3.98 9.07 -4.92
CA ARG A 87 3.08 9.64 -5.90
C ARG A 87 2.35 10.80 -5.25
N TYR A 88 2.28 11.93 -5.95
CA TYR A 88 1.61 13.13 -5.45
C TYR A 88 0.13 13.14 -5.88
N VAL A 89 -0.49 11.96 -5.83
CA VAL A 89 -1.92 11.76 -6.10
C VAL A 89 -2.59 10.94 -4.98
N PRO A 90 -3.88 11.15 -4.73
CA PRO A 90 -4.65 10.37 -3.76
C PRO A 90 -4.57 8.85 -4.00
N MET A 91 -4.61 8.09 -2.93
CA MET A 91 -4.55 6.62 -2.97
C MET A 91 -5.59 6.00 -3.92
N ARG A 92 -6.80 6.55 -3.99
CA ARG A 92 -7.85 6.09 -4.91
C ARG A 92 -7.41 6.13 -6.37
N GLU A 93 -6.70 7.18 -6.77
CA GLU A 93 -6.20 7.34 -8.14
C GLU A 93 -5.05 6.36 -8.41
N THR A 94 -4.20 6.10 -7.42
CA THR A 94 -3.14 5.07 -7.53
C THR A 94 -3.71 3.67 -7.65
N VAL A 95 -4.75 3.35 -6.87
CA VAL A 95 -5.48 2.08 -7.01
C VAL A 95 -6.12 1.97 -8.39
N ALA A 96 -6.71 3.04 -8.91
CA ALA A 96 -7.29 3.06 -10.26
C ALA A 96 -6.22 2.87 -11.34
N LEU A 97 -5.07 3.54 -11.23
CA LEU A 97 -3.95 3.37 -12.15
C LEU A 97 -3.50 1.90 -12.20
N VAL A 98 -3.21 1.31 -11.04
CA VAL A 98 -2.78 -0.10 -10.95
C VAL A 98 -3.85 -1.06 -11.52
N ARG A 99 -5.14 -0.79 -11.29
CA ARG A 99 -6.23 -1.59 -11.84
C ARG A 99 -6.34 -1.48 -13.36
N ASN A 100 -6.16 -0.29 -13.91
CA ASN A 100 -6.28 0.00 -15.34
C ASN A 100 -5.01 -0.35 -16.13
N GLU A 101 -3.83 -0.30 -15.52
CA GLU A 101 -2.52 -0.66 -16.12
C GLU A 101 -2.44 -2.13 -16.56
N ARG A 102 -3.34 -2.98 -16.07
CA ARG A 102 -3.58 -4.32 -16.63
C ARG A 102 -3.97 -4.29 -18.12
N GLU A 103 -4.49 -3.16 -18.59
CA GLU A 103 -4.88 -2.92 -19.98
C GLU A 103 -3.70 -2.47 -20.87
N PHE A 104 -2.54 -2.08 -20.29
CA PHE A 104 -1.45 -1.39 -21.02
C PHE A 104 -0.08 -2.11 -21.02
N GLN A 105 -0.05 -3.44 -20.95
CA GLN A 105 1.19 -4.25 -21.12
C GLN A 105 2.27 -4.07 -20.02
N GLY A 106 1.88 -3.78 -18.77
CA GLY A 106 2.73 -4.03 -17.59
C GLY A 106 3.78 -2.97 -17.25
N ALA A 107 3.65 -1.74 -17.75
CA ALA A 107 4.59 -0.66 -17.47
C ALA A 107 3.94 0.52 -16.73
N ILE A 108 4.19 0.66 -15.43
CA ILE A 108 3.63 1.76 -14.64
C ILE A 108 4.54 2.98 -14.74
N PHE A 109 3.96 4.09 -15.19
CA PHE A 109 4.61 5.40 -15.25
C PHE A 109 4.45 6.14 -13.93
N LEU A 110 5.57 6.58 -13.37
CA LEU A 110 5.63 7.31 -12.11
C LEU A 110 5.76 8.80 -12.36
N ASP A 111 5.32 9.60 -11.39
CA ASP A 111 5.23 11.06 -11.50
C ASP A 111 6.63 11.71 -11.65
N ASP A 112 7.71 11.02 -11.25
CA ASP A 112 9.10 11.46 -11.41
C ASP A 112 9.73 11.05 -12.76
N GLY A 113 8.93 10.54 -13.70
CA GLY A 113 9.37 10.07 -15.01
C GLY A 113 10.00 8.67 -14.99
N LYS A 114 10.05 8.00 -13.83
CA LYS A 114 10.47 6.60 -13.76
C LYS A 114 9.39 5.67 -14.31
N ILE A 115 9.83 4.54 -14.81
CA ILE A 115 8.95 3.52 -15.40
C ILE A 115 9.25 2.19 -14.71
N LEU A 116 8.24 1.61 -14.06
CA LEU A 116 8.28 0.22 -13.59
C LEU A 116 7.95 -0.68 -14.78
N LYS A 117 8.96 -1.13 -15.53
CA LYS A 117 8.80 -1.96 -16.74
C LYS A 117 8.66 -3.46 -16.41
N GLY A 118 8.00 -4.22 -17.29
CA GLY A 118 7.97 -5.70 -17.26
C GLY A 118 6.82 -6.28 -16.42
N LYS A 119 7.13 -7.15 -15.45
CA LYS A 119 6.16 -7.59 -14.42
C LYS A 119 5.89 -6.47 -13.38
N GLY A 120 5.84 -5.19 -13.78
CA GLY A 120 5.85 -4.04 -12.87
C GLY A 120 4.75 -4.09 -11.79
N LEU A 121 3.55 -4.55 -12.17
CA LEU A 121 2.45 -4.79 -11.21
C LEU A 121 2.78 -5.84 -10.15
N ASN A 122 3.47 -6.92 -10.51
CA ASN A 122 3.83 -8.00 -9.59
C ASN A 122 4.99 -7.62 -8.68
N GLN A 123 5.68 -6.51 -8.96
CA GLN A 123 6.72 -5.97 -8.08
C GLN A 123 6.11 -5.13 -6.95
N ILE A 124 4.87 -4.66 -7.10
CA ILE A 124 4.21 -3.85 -6.07
C ILE A 124 3.66 -4.76 -4.98
N ALA A 125 4.18 -4.59 -3.76
CA ALA A 125 3.65 -5.24 -2.57
C ALA A 125 2.39 -4.52 -2.07
N ALA A 126 2.45 -3.18 -1.96
CA ALA A 126 1.37 -2.38 -1.41
C ALA A 126 1.29 -0.96 -1.97
N ILE A 127 0.10 -0.35 -1.81
CA ILE A 127 -0.21 1.06 -2.01
C ILE A 127 -0.51 1.65 -0.63
N LEU A 128 0.29 2.61 -0.19
CA LEU A 128 0.25 3.21 1.14
C LEU A 128 -0.26 4.66 1.12
N GLU A 129 -0.95 5.08 2.17
CA GLU A 129 -1.43 6.47 2.33
C GLU A 129 -0.43 7.29 3.17
N ARG A 130 0.44 8.06 2.50
CA ARG A 130 1.49 8.91 3.11
C ARG A 130 1.99 9.99 2.16
#